data_AF-K1TAB7-F1
#
_entry.id   AF-K1TAB7-F1
#
_cell.length_a   1.000
_cell.length_b   1.000
_cell.length_c   1.000
_cell.angle_alpha   90.00
_cell.angle_beta   90.00
_cell.angle_gamma   90.00
#
_symmetry.space_group_name_H-M   'P 1'
#
loop_
_entity.id
_entity.type
_entity.pdbx_description
1 polymer ?
#
loop_
_entity_poly.entity_id
_entity_poly.type
_entity_poly.pdbx_seq_one_letter_code
_entity_poly.pdbx_strand_id
1 'polypeptide(L)'
;MGAGIMIYFNINNVVDKVQSQNVVMVYVADDASEDETTQIGTSLKGISNVESCEFVPKEVAFQEQIQSMGGDAALFEGFDEIPLPDAYKVTVKDLSQFENTVSQIKQINKVDSVRENSDLASKLLSLRHAVSIVSVGLVVMLFLVALFIISNTI
;
A
#
# COMPACT_ATOMS: atom_id res chain seq x y z
N MET A 1 7.39 -23.72 -29.58
CA MET A 1 8.29 -22.70 -29.03
C MET A 1 7.61 -21.34 -28.77
N GLY A 2 6.45 -21.00 -29.35
CA GLY A 2 5.79 -19.69 -29.12
C GLY A 2 4.95 -19.60 -27.83
N ALA A 3 4.22 -20.66 -27.47
CA ALA A 3 3.34 -20.65 -26.29
C ALA A 3 4.10 -20.53 -24.95
N GLY A 4 5.30 -21.10 -24.85
CA GLY A 4 6.14 -20.99 -23.65
C GLY A 4 6.69 -19.58 -23.42
N ILE A 5 7.00 -18.85 -24.50
CA ILE A 5 7.46 -17.46 -24.42
C ILE A 5 6.30 -16.54 -23.97
N MET A 6 5.07 -16.79 -24.46
CA MET A 6 3.88 -16.04 -24.04
C MET A 6 3.58 -16.23 -22.54
N ILE A 7 3.69 -17.46 -22.04
CA ILE A 7 3.51 -17.78 -20.61
C ILE A 7 4.63 -17.16 -19.77
N TYR A 8 5.88 -17.20 -20.24
CA TYR A 8 7.01 -16.60 -19.54
C TYR A 8 6.87 -15.07 -19.41
N PHE A 9 6.49 -14.36 -20.48
CA PHE A 9 6.20 -12.92 -20.40
C PHE A 9 5.01 -12.61 -19.50
N ASN A 10 3.99 -13.47 -19.47
CA ASN A 10 2.85 -13.28 -18.57
C ASN A 10 3.24 -13.51 -17.09
N ILE A 11 4.08 -14.50 -16.81
CA ILE A 11 4.59 -14.76 -15.45
C ILE A 11 5.45 -13.60 -14.96
N ASN A 12 6.37 -13.06 -15.77
CA ASN A 12 7.14 -11.88 -15.39
C ASN A 12 6.22 -10.70 -15.04
N ASN A 13 5.19 -10.44 -15.86
CA ASN A 13 4.21 -9.41 -15.55
C ASN A 13 3.44 -9.70 -14.25
N VAL A 14 3.08 -10.96 -13.97
CA VAL A 14 2.40 -11.33 -12.72
C VAL A 14 3.33 -11.15 -11.52
N VAL A 15 4.61 -11.55 -11.63
CA VAL A 15 5.62 -11.39 -10.58
C VAL A 15 5.91 -9.91 -10.31
N ASP A 16 6.11 -9.10 -11.36
CA ASP A 16 6.31 -7.64 -11.25
C ASP A 16 5.06 -6.97 -10.65
N LYS A 17 3.87 -7.45 -11.01
CA LYS A 17 2.63 -6.95 -10.42
C LYS A 17 2.51 -7.33 -8.95
N VAL A 18 3.02 -8.49 -8.52
CA VAL A 18 3.05 -8.89 -7.10
C VAL A 18 4.13 -8.12 -6.32
N GLN A 19 5.26 -7.77 -6.95
CA GLN A 19 6.30 -6.93 -6.34
C GLN A 19 5.92 -5.44 -6.27
N SER A 20 5.18 -4.90 -7.24
CA SER A 20 4.63 -3.54 -7.11
C SER A 20 3.55 -3.44 -6.03
N GLN A 21 3.02 -4.59 -5.63
CA GLN A 21 1.94 -4.70 -4.67
C GLN A 21 2.44 -4.64 -3.22
N ASN A 22 3.65 -5.11 -2.92
CA ASN A 22 4.21 -5.05 -1.57
C ASN A 22 5.08 -3.80 -1.29
N VAL A 23 5.10 -2.83 -2.21
CA VAL A 23 5.85 -1.58 -2.07
C VAL A 23 4.92 -0.45 -1.61
N VAL A 24 5.36 0.28 -0.59
CA VAL A 24 4.71 1.47 -0.03
C VAL A 24 5.64 2.65 -0.18
N MET A 25 5.13 3.77 -0.73
CA MET A 25 5.87 5.02 -0.81
C MET A 25 5.48 5.90 0.39
N VAL A 26 6.45 6.26 1.22
CA VAL A 26 6.26 7.08 2.41
C VAL A 26 6.87 8.44 2.14
N TYR A 27 6.05 9.48 1.98
CA TYR A 27 6.51 10.85 1.76
C TYR A 27 6.81 11.53 3.09
N VAL A 28 7.96 12.19 3.13
CA VAL A 28 8.43 12.99 4.25
C VAL A 28 7.92 14.43 4.07
N ALA A 29 7.55 15.11 5.17
CA ALA A 29 7.16 16.51 5.11
C ALA A 29 8.32 17.40 4.61
N ASP A 30 8.00 18.42 3.79
CA ASP A 30 9.00 19.37 3.25
C ASP A 30 9.72 20.20 4.34
N ASP A 31 9.17 20.25 5.56
CA ASP A 31 9.76 20.94 6.72
C ASP A 31 10.63 20.03 7.61
N ALA A 32 10.86 18.78 7.21
CA ALA A 32 11.69 17.84 7.96
C ALA A 32 13.18 18.15 7.80
N SER A 33 13.91 18.16 8.92
CA SER A 33 15.37 18.28 8.89
C SER A 33 16.02 16.96 8.41
N GLU A 34 17.27 17.00 7.95
CA GLU A 34 18.03 15.79 7.58
C GLU A 34 18.07 14.76 8.73
N ASP A 35 18.17 15.23 9.97
CA ASP A 35 18.15 14.38 11.17
C ASP A 35 16.79 13.68 11.33
N GLU A 36 15.69 14.40 11.11
CA GLU A 36 14.33 13.85 11.18
C GLU A 36 14.06 12.85 10.05
N THR A 37 14.51 13.15 8.83
CA THR A 37 14.43 12.24 7.68
C THR A 37 15.18 10.94 7.98
N THR A 38 16.39 11.02 8.54
CA THR A 38 17.18 9.85 8.98
C THR A 38 16.47 9.08 10.09
N GLN A 39 15.82 9.78 11.03
CA GLN A 39 15.06 9.17 12.12
C GLN A 39 13.80 8.45 11.61
N ILE A 40 13.12 8.99 10.60
CA ILE A 40 12.01 8.34 9.90
C ILE A 40 12.50 7.05 9.25
N GLY A 41 13.60 7.10 8.47
CA GLY A 41 14.19 5.90 7.86
C GLY A 41 14.57 4.82 8.87
N THR A 42 15.08 5.22 10.04
CA THR A 42 15.39 4.29 11.14
C THR A 42 14.12 3.68 11.77
N SER A 43 13.09 4.51 11.96
CA SER A 43 11.80 4.08 12.51
C SER A 43 11.09 3.10 11.56
N LEU A 44 11.14 3.36 10.26
CA LEU A 44 10.63 2.47 9.21
C LEU A 44 11.34 1.11 9.23
N LYS A 45 12.66 1.09 9.32
CA LYS A 45 13.45 -0.15 9.45
C LYS A 45 13.20 -0.92 10.75
N GLY A 46 12.72 -0.23 11.79
CA GLY A 46 12.37 -0.84 13.08
C GLY A 46 11.07 -1.65 13.05
N ILE A 47 10.24 -1.50 12.01
CA ILE A 47 8.99 -2.24 11.88
C ILE A 47 9.31 -3.68 11.44
N SER A 48 8.85 -4.66 12.23
CA SER A 48 9.13 -6.08 12.02
C SER A 48 8.70 -6.61 10.65
N ASN A 49 7.63 -6.03 10.09
CA ASN A 49 7.07 -6.39 8.80
C ASN A 49 7.73 -5.65 7.60
N VAL A 50 8.76 -4.85 7.82
CA VAL A 50 9.52 -4.18 6.75
C VAL A 50 10.66 -5.08 6.27
N GLU A 51 10.72 -5.29 4.96
CA GLU A 51 11.76 -6.04 4.25
C GLU A 51 12.94 -5.16 3.89
N SER A 52 12.66 -4.06 3.21
CA SER A 52 13.65 -3.07 2.80
C SER A 52 13.08 -1.66 2.92
N CYS A 53 13.97 -0.70 3.15
CA CYS A 53 13.64 0.71 3.21
C CYS A 53 14.76 1.47 2.49
N GLU A 54 14.41 2.05 1.35
CA GLU A 54 15.31 2.79 0.47
C GLU A 54 14.89 4.25 0.42
N PHE A 55 15.84 5.17 0.58
CA PHE A 55 15.58 6.60 0.42
C PHE A 55 15.57 6.93 -1.07
N VAL A 56 14.51 7.60 -1.53
CA VAL A 56 14.32 8.05 -2.90
C VAL A 56 14.28 9.57 -2.88
N PRO A 57 15.34 10.24 -3.37
CA PRO A 57 15.34 11.70 -3.49
C PRO A 57 14.24 12.15 -4.45
N LYS A 58 13.65 13.31 -4.16
CA LYS A 58 12.61 13.92 -5.01
C LYS A 58 13.02 14.07 -6.49
N GLU A 59 14.28 14.35 -6.77
CA GLU A 59 14.83 14.47 -8.13
C GLU A 59 14.73 13.16 -8.91
N VAL A 60 15.05 12.05 -8.25
CA VAL A 60 14.99 10.71 -8.84
C VAL A 60 13.55 10.29 -9.03
N ALA A 61 12.70 10.48 -8.01
CA ALA A 61 11.28 10.20 -8.10
C ALA A 61 10.59 11.01 -9.21
N PHE A 62 10.98 12.28 -9.39
CA PHE A 62 10.48 13.13 -10.46
C PHE A 62 10.91 12.62 -11.84
N GLN A 63 12.18 12.25 -12.03
CA GLN A 63 12.64 11.69 -13.30
C GLN A 63 11.94 10.37 -13.66
N GLU A 64 11.75 9.47 -12.69
CA GLU A 64 11.02 8.22 -12.90
C GLU A 64 9.55 8.49 -13.26
N GLN A 65 8.91 9.44 -12.58
CA GLN A 65 7.53 9.86 -12.86
C GLN A 65 7.42 10.40 -14.30
N ILE A 66 8.33 11.29 -14.71
CA ILE A 66 8.37 11.88 -16.05
C ILE A 66 8.59 10.79 -17.12
N GLN A 67 9.51 9.85 -16.88
CA GLN A 67 9.72 8.70 -17.78
C GLN A 67 8.48 7.83 -17.92
N SER A 68 7.75 7.61 -16.82
CA SER A 68 6.53 6.78 -16.83
C SER A 68 5.36 7.43 -17.58
N MET A 69 5.35 8.77 -17.70
CA MET A 69 4.30 9.53 -18.38
C MET A 69 4.54 9.68 -19.90
N GLY A 70 5.77 9.43 -20.38
CA GLY A 70 6.09 9.42 -21.80
C GLY A 70 5.87 10.79 -22.47
N GLY A 71 4.86 10.90 -23.35
CA GLY A 71 4.62 12.07 -24.21
C GLY A 71 4.10 13.33 -23.53
N ASP A 72 3.56 13.21 -22.30
CA ASP A 72 3.06 14.35 -21.50
C ASP A 72 4.16 14.98 -20.62
N ALA A 73 5.40 14.50 -20.71
CA ALA A 73 6.56 15.04 -20.00
C ALA A 73 6.78 16.54 -20.26
N ALA A 74 6.44 17.02 -21.47
CA ALA A 74 6.57 18.43 -21.87
C ALA A 74 5.69 19.39 -21.04
N LEU A 75 4.64 18.88 -20.36
CA LEU A 75 3.81 19.68 -19.45
C LEU A 75 4.55 20.04 -18.15
N PHE A 76 5.65 19.36 -17.84
CA PHE A 76 6.41 19.51 -16.60
C PHE A 76 7.77 20.21 -16.79
N GLU A 77 8.24 20.39 -18.03
CA GLU A 77 9.49 21.13 -18.34
C GLU A 77 9.45 22.61 -17.91
N GLY A 78 8.26 23.16 -17.60
CA GLY A 78 8.07 24.54 -17.15
C GLY A 78 7.96 24.74 -15.64
N PHE A 79 8.13 23.70 -14.81
CA PHE A 79 8.17 23.84 -13.36
C PHE A 79 9.62 24.09 -12.90
N ASP A 80 9.91 25.30 -12.40
CA ASP A 80 11.22 25.67 -11.83
C ASP A 80 11.50 24.99 -10.47
N GLU A 81 10.45 24.53 -9.77
CA GLU A 81 10.55 23.79 -8.51
C GLU A 81 9.91 22.41 -8.63
N ILE A 82 10.62 21.38 -8.14
CA ILE A 82 10.14 20.00 -8.11
C ILE A 82 9.02 19.90 -7.06
N PRO A 83 7.75 19.65 -7.45
CA PRO A 83 6.62 19.63 -6.52
C PRO A 83 6.50 18.30 -5.75
N LEU A 84 7.53 17.46 -5.80
CA LEU A 84 7.55 16.16 -5.13
C LEU A 84 8.39 16.27 -3.85
N PRO A 85 7.85 15.84 -2.70
CA PRO A 85 8.62 15.70 -1.47
C PRO A 85 9.54 14.48 -1.54
N ASP A 86 10.55 14.45 -0.67
CA ASP A 86 11.41 13.29 -0.51
C ASP A 86 10.62 12.08 0.02
N ALA A 87 10.99 10.88 -0.42
CA ALA A 87 10.22 9.68 -0.14
C ALA A 87 11.11 8.50 0.32
N TYR A 88 10.53 7.63 1.12
CA TYR A 88 11.07 6.30 1.39
C TYR A 88 10.25 5.24 0.67
N LYS A 89 10.94 4.41 -0.12
CA LYS A 89 10.39 3.21 -0.71
C LYS A 89 10.53 2.07 0.29
N VAL A 90 9.41 1.64 0.83
CA VAL A 90 9.34 0.59 1.86
C VAL A 90 8.73 -0.67 1.26
N THR A 91 9.47 -1.76 1.29
CA THR A 91 8.99 -3.08 0.85
C THR A 91 8.51 -3.85 2.07
N VAL A 92 7.28 -4.38 2.00
CA VAL A 92 6.63 -5.11 3.10
C VAL A 92 6.82 -6.62 2.89
N LYS A 93 7.14 -7.36 3.96
CA LYS A 93 7.33 -8.82 3.92
C LYS A 93 6.00 -9.57 3.82
N ASP A 94 5.08 -9.24 4.71
CA ASP A 94 3.80 -9.92 4.86
C ASP A 94 2.63 -8.98 4.54
N LEU A 95 1.95 -9.28 3.42
CA LEU A 95 0.77 -8.55 2.97
C LEU A 95 -0.43 -8.71 3.90
N SER A 96 -0.50 -9.78 4.71
CA SER A 96 -1.58 -9.96 5.67
C SER A 96 -1.53 -8.94 6.81
N GLN A 97 -0.33 -8.41 7.11
CA GLN A 97 -0.10 -7.35 8.10
C GLN A 97 0.04 -5.97 7.47
N PHE A 98 -0.17 -5.85 6.16
CA PHE A 98 0.02 -4.61 5.40
C PHE A 98 -0.76 -3.43 5.99
N GLU A 99 -2.05 -3.59 6.29
CA GLU A 99 -2.85 -2.51 6.90
C GLU A 99 -2.31 -2.05 8.24
N ASN A 100 -1.83 -2.99 9.07
CA ASN A 100 -1.26 -2.68 10.37
C ASN A 100 0.06 -1.92 10.21
N THR A 101 0.94 -2.41 9.34
CA THR A 101 2.22 -1.78 9.01
C THR A 101 2.03 -0.38 8.46
N VAL A 102 1.13 -0.18 7.50
CA VAL A 102 0.78 1.14 6.98
C VAL A 102 0.25 2.04 8.09
N SER A 103 -0.63 1.54 8.96
CA SER A 103 -1.17 2.35 10.05
C SER A 103 -0.09 2.75 11.06
N GLN A 104 0.89 1.89 11.32
CA GLN A 104 2.06 2.22 12.15
C GLN A 104 2.94 3.28 11.47
N ILE A 105 3.15 3.16 10.15
CA ILE A 105 3.91 4.14 9.37
C ILE A 105 3.23 5.52 9.40
N LYS A 106 1.90 5.57 9.23
CA LYS A 106 1.11 6.82 9.32
C LYS A 106 1.13 7.48 10.69
N GLN A 107 1.47 6.74 11.75
CA GLN A 107 1.59 7.27 13.11
C GLN A 107 2.98 7.86 13.41
N ILE A 108 3.95 7.69 12.50
CA ILE A 108 5.28 8.30 12.64
C ILE A 108 5.14 9.81 12.44
N ASN A 109 5.66 10.61 13.39
CA ASN A 109 5.67 12.08 13.28
C ASN A 109 6.39 12.53 12.00
N LYS A 110 5.86 13.57 11.34
CA LYS A 110 6.37 14.14 10.06
C LYS A 110 6.25 13.24 8.82
N VAL A 111 5.48 12.17 8.87
CA VAL A 111 5.00 11.49 7.65
C VAL A 111 3.81 12.28 7.11
N ASP A 112 4.01 12.97 5.99
CA ASP A 112 2.98 13.83 5.39
C ASP A 112 1.92 13.00 4.67
N SER A 113 2.37 12.02 3.88
CA SER A 113 1.45 11.12 3.20
C SER A 113 2.09 9.77 2.87
N VAL A 114 1.32 8.69 3.03
CA VAL A 114 1.72 7.33 2.65
C VAL A 114 0.95 6.96 1.40
N ARG A 115 1.63 6.89 0.25
CA ARG A 115 1.07 6.31 -0.97
C ARG A 115 1.21 4.80 -0.91
N GLU A 116 0.08 4.17 -0.67
CA GLU A 116 -0.10 2.74 -0.82
C GLU A 116 -0.57 2.46 -2.25
N ASN A 117 -0.29 1.26 -2.74
CA ASN A 117 -0.94 0.80 -3.95
C ASN A 117 -2.42 0.53 -3.62
N SER A 118 -3.28 1.52 -3.89
CA SER A 118 -4.68 1.60 -3.43
C SER A 118 -5.51 0.36 -3.78
N ASP A 119 -5.15 -0.35 -4.86
CA ASP A 119 -5.84 -1.55 -5.33
C ASP A 119 -5.74 -2.72 -4.34
N LEU A 120 -4.76 -2.73 -3.44
CA LEU A 120 -4.58 -3.84 -2.49
C LEU A 120 -5.16 -3.59 -1.13
N ALA A 121 -4.89 -2.41 -0.57
CA ALA A 121 -5.53 -2.00 0.67
C ALA A 121 -7.05 -2.06 0.49
N SER A 122 -7.58 -1.58 -0.65
CA SER A 122 -9.01 -1.68 -0.95
C SER A 122 -9.51 -3.13 -1.10
N LYS A 123 -8.74 -4.04 -1.69
CA LYS A 123 -9.10 -5.47 -1.80
C LYS A 123 -9.09 -6.18 -0.45
N LEU A 124 -8.09 -5.93 0.38
CA LEU A 124 -8.01 -6.51 1.73
C LEU A 124 -9.13 -5.96 2.63
N LEU A 125 -9.37 -4.65 2.59
CA LEU A 125 -10.42 -4.02 3.37
C LEU A 125 -11.82 -4.47 2.93
N SER A 126 -12.05 -4.62 1.62
CA SER A 126 -13.32 -5.14 1.09
C SER A 126 -13.55 -6.61 1.44
N LEU A 127 -12.52 -7.46 1.41
CA LEU A 127 -12.59 -8.84 1.90
C LEU A 127 -12.95 -8.89 3.39
N ARG A 128 -12.27 -8.09 4.23
CA ARG A 128 -12.55 -8.02 5.66
C ARG A 128 -13.98 -7.55 5.94
N HIS A 129 -14.45 -6.55 5.20
CA HIS A 129 -15.81 -6.02 5.34
C HIS A 129 -16.86 -7.06 4.91
N ALA A 130 -16.63 -7.77 3.81
CA ALA A 130 -17.51 -8.85 3.35
C ALA A 130 -17.60 -9.99 4.38
N VAL A 131 -16.48 -10.42 4.96
CA VAL A 131 -16.49 -11.45 6.01
C VAL A 131 -17.28 -10.97 7.24
N SER A 132 -17.12 -9.70 7.64
CA SER A 132 -17.86 -9.13 8.76
C SER A 132 -19.37 -9.04 8.50
N ILE A 133 -19.79 -8.72 7.27
CA ILE A 133 -21.22 -8.66 6.93
C ILE A 133 -21.84 -10.06 6.99
N VAL A 134 -21.12 -11.07 6.50
CA VAL A 134 -21.57 -12.47 6.49
C VAL A 134 -21.66 -13.00 7.93
N SER A 135 -20.67 -12.71 8.77
CA SER A 135 -20.67 -13.18 10.17
C SER A 135 -21.83 -12.60 10.96
N VAL A 136 -22.11 -11.30 10.82
CA VAL A 136 -23.28 -10.65 11.46
C VAL A 136 -24.59 -11.25 10.92
N GLY A 137 -24.68 -11.47 9.61
CA GLY A 137 -25.85 -12.11 8.99
C GLY A 137 -26.14 -13.49 9.56
N LEU A 138 -25.11 -14.32 9.77
CA LEU A 138 -25.26 -15.64 10.39
C LEU A 138 -25.76 -15.55 11.84
N VAL A 139 -25.22 -14.63 12.63
CA VAL A 139 -25.67 -14.43 14.02
C VAL A 139 -27.15 -14.03 14.07
N VAL A 140 -27.57 -13.10 13.22
CA VAL A 140 -28.98 -12.67 13.12
C VAL A 140 -29.87 -13.84 12.68
N MET A 141 -29.44 -14.63 11.70
CA MET A 141 -30.18 -15.79 11.21
C MET A 141 -30.36 -16.84 12.31
N LEU A 142 -29.31 -17.17 13.06
CA LEU A 142 -29.37 -18.10 14.18
C LEU A 142 -30.28 -17.59 15.31
N PHE A 143 -30.27 -16.28 15.56
CA PHE A 143 -31.15 -15.66 16.55
C PHE A 143 -32.63 -15.82 16.16
N LEU A 144 -32.98 -15.62 14.89
CA LEU A 144 -34.34 -15.85 14.38
C LEU A 144 -34.77 -17.32 14.49
N VAL A 145 -33.87 -18.27 14.15
CA VAL A 145 -34.14 -19.70 14.29
C VAL A 145 -34.40 -20.07 15.76
N ALA A 146 -33.59 -19.54 16.68
CA ALA A 146 -33.79 -19.77 18.11
C ALA A 146 -35.14 -19.25 18.60
N LEU A 147 -35.56 -18.05 18.19
CA LEU A 147 -36.89 -17.50 18.50
C LEU A 147 -38.01 -18.36 17.93
N PHE A 148 -37.87 -18.87 16.70
CA PHE A 148 -38.85 -19.77 16.07
C PHE A 148 -39.04 -21.06 16.86
N ILE A 149 -37.94 -21.67 17.33
CA ILE A 149 -38.01 -22.88 18.16
C ILE A 149 -38.75 -22.59 19.46
N ILE A 150 -38.41 -21.50 20.17
CA ILE A 150 -39.09 -21.12 21.41
C ILE A 150 -40.58 -20.88 21.16
N SER A 151 -40.93 -20.12 20.12
CA SER A 151 -42.31 -19.79 19.80
C SER A 151 -43.15 -20.97 19.33
N ASN A 152 -42.54 -21.98 18.69
CA ASN A 152 -43.27 -23.20 18.29
C ASN A 152 -43.28 -24.27 19.38
N THR A 153 -42.45 -24.15 20.42
CA THR A 153 -42.38 -25.14 21.51
C THR A 153 -43.33 -24.81 22.67
N ILE A 154 -43.89 -23.59 22.75
CA ILE A 154 -44.91 -23.20 23.76
C ILE A 154 -46.33 -23.31 23.22
#